data_AF-A0A1X3DKN0-F1
#
_entry.id   AF-A0A1X3DKN0-F1
#
_cell.length_a   1.000
_cell.length_b   1.000
_cell.length_c   1.000
_cell.angle_alpha   90.00
_cell.angle_beta   90.00
_cell.angle_gamma   90.00
#
_symmetry.space_group_name_H-M   'P 1'
#
loop_
_entity.id
_entity.type
_entity.pdbx_description
1 polymer ?
#
loop_
_entity_poly.entity_id
_entity_poly.type
_entity_poly.pdbx_seq_one_letter_code
_entity_poly.pdbx_strand_id
1 'polypeptide(L)'
;MEHLLDVENKLNVLFPNSYKNILDQFKLFMEIEFKGHTIDLFNIDSLFENVNGFSKWNYMEYLVDINKEKQQDISVVNRHDENSYINSERVKKGFMFGSFADGVRLYFDLEDNLSIWEYWLDDGSIGKIADNFDEILSIGEISDFE
;
A
#
# COMPACT_ATOMS: atom_id res chain seq x y z
N MET A 1 17.00 3.22 6.40
CA MET A 1 16.87 4.19 5.29
C MET A 1 17.61 3.81 4.01
N GLU A 2 18.82 3.22 4.06
CA GLU A 2 19.52 2.73 2.85
C GLU A 2 18.67 1.73 2.02
N HIS A 3 17.98 0.79 2.68
CA HIS A 3 17.10 -0.16 1.99
C HIS A 3 15.94 0.52 1.23
N LEU A 4 15.38 1.61 1.76
CA LEU A 4 14.30 2.33 1.08
C LEU A 4 14.84 3.08 -0.15
N LEU A 5 16.05 3.63 -0.06
CA LEU A 5 16.75 4.25 -1.19
C LEU A 5 16.99 3.22 -2.31
N ASP A 6 17.38 2.00 -1.98
CA ASP A 6 17.51 0.91 -2.95
C ASP A 6 16.19 0.61 -3.66
N VAL A 7 15.06 0.66 -2.92
CA VAL A 7 13.73 0.49 -3.52
C VAL A 7 13.33 1.68 -4.39
N GLU A 8 13.56 2.92 -3.96
CA GLU A 8 13.38 4.13 -4.78
C GLU A 8 14.15 4.01 -6.10
N ASN A 9 15.41 3.59 -6.05
CA ASN A 9 16.25 3.37 -7.23
C ASN A 9 15.72 2.23 -8.12
N LYS A 10 15.31 1.10 -7.51
CA LYS A 10 14.78 -0.06 -8.24
C LYS A 10 13.48 0.26 -8.97
N LEU A 11 12.60 1.02 -8.32
CA LEU A 11 11.29 1.40 -8.85
C LEU A 11 11.34 2.68 -9.71
N ASN A 12 12.46 3.40 -9.68
CA ASN A 12 12.62 4.72 -10.31
C ASN A 12 11.54 5.72 -9.86
N VAL A 13 11.31 5.78 -8.54
CA VAL A 13 10.37 6.70 -7.88
C VAL A 13 11.03 7.40 -6.70
N LEU A 14 10.44 8.51 -6.25
CA LEU A 14 10.82 9.18 -5.00
C LEU A 14 9.61 9.20 -4.08
N PHE A 15 9.70 8.52 -2.94
CA PHE A 15 8.62 8.53 -1.96
C PHE A 15 8.52 9.90 -1.25
N PRO A 16 7.31 10.29 -0.81
CA PRO A 16 7.11 11.53 -0.07
C PRO A 16 8.02 11.61 1.16
N ASN A 17 8.58 12.79 1.43
CA ASN A 17 9.41 12.98 2.62
C ASN A 17 8.62 12.75 3.92
N SER A 18 7.34 13.07 3.93
CA SER A 18 6.43 12.80 5.04
C SER A 18 6.37 11.30 5.38
N TYR A 19 6.20 10.45 4.38
CA TYR A 19 6.24 8.99 4.54
C TYR A 19 7.60 8.53 5.08
N LYS A 20 8.70 8.98 4.46
CA LYS A 20 10.07 8.63 4.88
C LYS A 20 10.37 9.04 6.32
N ASN A 21 9.95 10.25 6.69
CA ASN A 21 10.19 10.80 8.03
C ASN A 21 9.46 10.01 9.11
N ILE A 22 8.33 9.37 8.79
CA ILE A 22 7.53 8.61 9.75
C ILE A 22 8.07 7.19 9.94
N LEU A 23 8.58 6.54 8.89
CA LEU A 23 9.05 5.15 8.97
C LEU A 23 10.12 4.90 10.04
N ASP A 24 10.90 5.92 10.41
CA ASP A 24 11.95 5.83 11.42
C ASP A 24 11.46 6.27 12.82
N GLN A 25 10.20 6.68 12.99
CA GLN A 25 9.67 7.21 14.25
C GLN A 25 9.14 6.14 15.21
N PHE A 26 8.86 4.93 14.72
CA PHE A 26 8.25 3.86 15.51
C PHE A 26 8.94 2.52 15.27
N LYS A 27 8.92 1.64 16.29
CA LYS A 27 9.60 0.33 16.24
C LYS A 27 8.65 -0.84 16.03
N LEU A 28 7.46 -0.81 16.61
CA LEU A 28 6.52 -1.93 16.54
C LEU A 28 5.42 -1.64 15.52
N PHE A 29 4.56 -0.67 15.81
CA PHE A 29 3.43 -0.32 14.96
C PHE A 29 3.14 1.17 15.07
N MET A 30 2.48 1.72 14.06
CA MET A 30 1.92 3.06 14.09
C MET A 30 0.51 2.99 13.51
N GLU A 31 -0.45 3.47 14.28
CA GLU A 31 -1.84 3.57 13.87
C GLU A 31 -2.16 5.01 13.47
N ILE A 32 -2.82 5.17 12.32
CA ILE A 32 -3.32 6.46 11.84
C ILE A 32 -4.82 6.32 11.60
N GLU A 33 -5.63 7.07 12.34
CA GLU A 33 -7.07 7.14 12.03
C GLU A 33 -7.30 7.96 10.76
N PHE A 34 -7.92 7.40 9.74
CA PHE A 34 -8.21 8.07 8.48
C PHE A 34 -9.62 7.75 7.99
N LYS A 35 -10.47 8.77 7.85
CA LYS A 35 -11.86 8.65 7.36
C LYS A 35 -12.68 7.56 8.07
N GLY A 36 -12.44 7.33 9.36
CA GLY A 36 -13.14 6.33 10.18
C GLY A 36 -12.54 4.93 10.15
N HIS A 37 -11.36 4.76 9.55
CA HIS A 37 -10.59 3.52 9.53
C HIS A 37 -9.24 3.71 10.22
N THR A 38 -8.70 2.66 10.83
CA THR A 38 -7.35 2.68 11.41
C THR A 38 -6.36 2.06 10.43
N ILE A 39 -5.40 2.86 9.97
CA ILE A 39 -4.28 2.43 9.15
C ILE A 39 -3.17 1.92 10.05
N ASP A 40 -2.81 0.65 9.90
CA ASP A 40 -1.59 0.08 10.47
C ASP A 40 -0.45 0.31 9.49
N LEU A 41 0.44 1.25 9.82
CA LEU A 41 1.59 1.58 9.01
C LEU A 41 2.74 0.58 9.25
N PHE A 42 3.34 0.08 8.18
CA PHE A 42 4.51 -0.79 8.31
C PHE A 42 5.74 0.04 8.65
N ASN A 43 6.48 -0.36 9.68
CA ASN A 43 7.80 0.20 9.94
C ASN A 43 8.82 -0.28 8.88
N ILE A 44 10.02 0.31 8.91
CA ILE A 44 11.06 0.00 7.93
C ILE A 44 11.42 -1.50 7.90
N ASP A 45 11.51 -2.17 9.04
CA ASP A 45 11.87 -3.60 9.10
C ASP A 45 10.76 -4.46 8.51
N SER A 46 9.50 -4.14 8.83
CA SER A 46 8.29 -4.80 8.34
C SER A 46 8.20 -4.78 6.83
N LEU A 47 8.55 -3.67 6.17
CA LEU A 47 8.53 -3.55 4.71
C LEU A 47 9.39 -4.63 4.02
N PHE A 48 10.47 -5.06 4.66
CA PHE A 48 11.44 -6.01 4.10
C PHE A 48 11.30 -7.43 4.65
N GLU A 49 10.36 -7.68 5.57
CA GLU A 49 10.03 -9.03 6.00
C GLU A 49 9.61 -9.90 4.81
N ASN A 50 10.09 -11.15 4.80
CA ASN A 50 9.73 -12.11 3.77
C ASN A 50 8.38 -12.75 4.09
N VAL A 51 7.44 -12.65 3.15
CA VAL A 51 6.13 -13.30 3.19
C VAL A 51 5.95 -14.07 1.88
N ASN A 52 5.85 -15.39 1.96
CA ASN A 52 5.71 -16.28 0.81
C ASN A 52 6.76 -16.07 -0.31
N GLY A 53 7.99 -15.70 0.05
CA GLY A 53 9.07 -15.47 -0.93
C GLY A 53 9.16 -14.03 -1.44
N PHE A 54 8.26 -13.13 -1.03
CA PHE A 54 8.25 -11.72 -1.40
C PHE A 54 8.59 -10.85 -0.20
N SER A 55 9.17 -9.67 -0.40
CA SER A 55 9.19 -8.65 0.65
C SER A 55 7.77 -8.07 0.81
N LYS A 56 7.38 -7.62 2.00
CA LYS A 56 6.06 -6.99 2.17
C LYS A 56 5.84 -5.84 1.18
N TRP A 57 6.84 -5.00 0.95
CA TRP A 57 6.67 -3.85 0.06
C TRP A 57 6.28 -4.21 -1.38
N ASN A 58 6.65 -5.40 -1.89
CA ASN A 58 6.24 -5.87 -3.23
C ASN A 58 5.21 -7.00 -3.21
N TYR A 59 4.52 -7.20 -2.09
CA TYR A 59 3.58 -8.30 -1.91
C TYR A 59 2.32 -8.19 -2.79
N MET A 60 2.05 -7.00 -3.35
CA MET A 60 0.97 -6.79 -4.32
C MET A 60 1.08 -7.74 -5.53
N GLU A 61 2.30 -8.06 -5.96
CA GLU A 61 2.54 -9.02 -7.06
C GLU A 61 1.88 -10.38 -6.77
N TYR A 62 2.14 -10.92 -5.58
CA TYR A 62 1.57 -12.17 -5.12
C TYR A 62 0.05 -12.09 -4.97
N LEU A 63 -0.46 -11.03 -4.33
CA LEU A 63 -1.90 -10.86 -4.07
C LEU A 63 -2.72 -10.81 -5.35
N VAL A 64 -2.26 -10.04 -6.35
CA VAL A 64 -2.92 -9.96 -7.65
C VAL A 64 -2.91 -11.31 -8.35
N ASP A 65 -1.80 -12.05 -8.31
CA ASP A 65 -1.72 -13.36 -8.98
C ASP A 65 -2.63 -14.43 -8.37
N ILE A 66 -2.80 -14.45 -7.04
CA ILE A 66 -3.69 -15.42 -6.40
C ILE A 66 -5.18 -15.08 -6.56
N ASN A 67 -5.51 -13.81 -6.80
CA ASN A 67 -6.89 -13.34 -6.93
C ASN A 67 -7.33 -13.09 -8.39
N LYS A 68 -6.46 -13.30 -9.38
CA LYS A 68 -6.79 -13.05 -10.80
C LYS A 68 -8.01 -13.81 -11.32
N GLU A 69 -8.30 -14.99 -10.77
CA GLU A 69 -9.48 -15.79 -11.16
C GLU A 69 -10.80 -15.23 -10.59
N LYS A 70 -10.72 -14.32 -9.61
CA LYS A 70 -11.88 -13.59 -9.06
C LYS A 70 -12.24 -12.35 -9.90
N GLN A 71 -11.36 -11.94 -10.81
CA GLN A 71 -11.57 -10.77 -11.67
C GLN A 71 -12.40 -11.13 -12.91
N GLN A 72 -12.92 -10.11 -13.59
CA GLN A 72 -13.66 -10.31 -14.85
C GLN A 72 -12.76 -10.86 -15.96
N ASP A 73 -11.48 -10.46 -15.95
CA ASP A 73 -10.41 -10.94 -16.84
C ASP A 73 -9.08 -10.91 -16.08
N ILE A 74 -8.19 -11.87 -16.36
CA ILE A 74 -6.89 -11.99 -15.67
C ILE A 74 -5.95 -10.78 -15.89
N SER A 75 -6.18 -10.00 -16.95
CA SER A 75 -5.39 -8.83 -17.31
C SER A 75 -5.81 -7.55 -16.60
N VAL A 76 -6.88 -7.60 -15.80
CA VAL A 76 -7.44 -6.42 -15.13
C VAL A 76 -7.77 -6.72 -13.65
N VAL A 77 -7.89 -5.64 -12.88
CA VAL A 77 -8.39 -5.64 -11.50
C VAL A 77 -9.54 -4.66 -11.42
N ASN A 78 -10.69 -5.10 -10.90
CA ASN A 78 -11.87 -4.27 -10.77
C ASN A 78 -11.67 -3.17 -9.71
N ARG A 79 -12.24 -2.00 -9.98
CA ARG A 79 -12.37 -0.94 -8.98
C ARG A 79 -13.69 -1.09 -8.23
N HIS A 80 -13.66 -1.03 -6.90
CA HIS A 80 -14.89 -1.03 -6.08
C HIS A 80 -15.36 0.40 -5.75
N ASP A 81 -14.48 1.39 -5.88
CA ASP A 81 -14.77 2.80 -5.64
C ASP A 81 -15.45 3.47 -6.84
N GLU A 82 -15.27 2.91 -8.04
CA GLU A 82 -15.95 3.34 -9.27
C GLU A 82 -16.15 2.16 -10.24
N ASN A 83 -17.07 2.31 -11.19
CA ASN A 83 -17.37 1.27 -12.18
C ASN A 83 -16.32 1.23 -13.32
N SER A 84 -15.11 0.77 -13.00
CA SER A 84 -13.98 0.68 -13.93
C SER A 84 -12.97 -0.41 -13.52
N TYR A 85 -11.85 -0.49 -14.22
CA TYR A 85 -10.79 -1.47 -13.97
C TYR A 85 -9.40 -0.91 -14.30
N ILE A 86 -8.38 -1.46 -13.66
CA ILE A 86 -6.96 -1.14 -13.91
C ILE A 86 -6.23 -2.37 -14.42
N ASN A 87 -5.21 -2.18 -15.27
CA ASN A 87 -4.35 -3.27 -15.73
C ASN A 87 -3.68 -3.98 -14.55
N SER A 88 -3.75 -5.31 -14.50
CA SER A 88 -3.24 -6.09 -13.36
C SER A 88 -1.72 -5.94 -13.16
N GLU A 89 -0.95 -5.78 -14.23
CA GLU A 89 0.51 -5.55 -14.15
C GLU A 89 0.86 -4.19 -13.54
N ARG A 90 -0.02 -3.18 -13.64
CA ARG A 90 0.14 -1.92 -12.89
C ARG A 90 -0.08 -2.15 -11.40
N VAL A 91 -1.14 -2.87 -11.03
CA VAL A 91 -1.46 -3.15 -9.61
C VAL A 91 -0.36 -3.98 -8.95
N LYS A 92 0.20 -4.98 -9.65
CA LYS A 92 1.31 -5.81 -9.16
C LYS A 92 2.55 -5.02 -8.75
N LYS A 93 2.83 -3.89 -9.41
CA LYS A 93 3.95 -3.01 -9.09
C LYS A 93 3.70 -2.13 -7.87
N GLY A 94 2.48 -2.10 -7.35
CA GLY A 94 2.13 -1.27 -6.19
C GLY A 94 3.06 -1.51 -5.02
N PHE A 95 3.51 -0.42 -4.39
CA PHE A 95 4.34 -0.51 -3.19
C PHE A 95 3.43 -0.60 -1.97
N MET A 96 3.36 -1.77 -1.33
CA MET A 96 2.53 -1.98 -0.14
C MET A 96 3.21 -1.37 1.09
N PHE A 97 2.47 -0.56 1.85
CA PHE A 97 3.04 0.17 3.00
C PHE A 97 2.23 0.04 4.29
N GLY A 98 1.03 -0.55 4.23
CA GLY A 98 0.20 -0.72 5.42
C GLY A 98 -1.02 -1.58 5.16
N SER A 99 -1.92 -1.58 6.14
CA SER A 99 -3.20 -2.28 6.09
C SER A 99 -4.27 -1.54 6.86
N PHE A 100 -5.53 -1.84 6.58
CA PHE A 100 -6.60 -1.65 7.56
C PHE A 100 -6.83 -2.97 8.31
N ALA A 101 -7.39 -2.88 9.52
CA ALA A 101 -7.69 -4.03 10.37
C ALA A 101 -8.60 -5.10 9.71
N ASP A 102 -9.43 -4.74 8.72
CA ASP A 102 -10.45 -5.61 8.12
C ASP A 102 -9.99 -6.31 6.83
N GLY A 103 -8.77 -6.84 6.80
CA GLY A 103 -8.31 -7.63 5.64
C GLY A 103 -8.08 -6.80 4.37
N VAL A 104 -7.69 -5.53 4.54
CA VAL A 104 -7.36 -4.63 3.43
C VAL A 104 -5.86 -4.33 3.43
N ARG A 105 -5.27 -4.19 2.25
CA ARG A 105 -3.87 -3.75 2.09
C ARG A 105 -3.82 -2.38 1.46
N LEU A 106 -2.88 -1.56 1.92
CA LEU A 106 -2.65 -0.22 1.39
C LEU A 106 -1.37 -0.20 0.58
N TYR A 107 -1.44 0.43 -0.58
CA TYR A 107 -0.30 0.56 -1.47
C TYR A 107 -0.25 1.92 -2.18
N PHE A 108 0.96 2.33 -2.54
CA PHE A 108 1.19 3.45 -3.45
C PHE A 108 1.04 2.95 -4.89
N ASP A 109 0.22 3.63 -5.68
CA ASP A 109 0.20 3.43 -7.12
C ASP A 109 1.35 4.21 -7.77
N LEU A 110 2.33 3.47 -8.29
CA LEU A 110 3.54 4.03 -8.88
C LEU A 110 3.29 4.72 -10.23
N GLU A 111 2.15 4.46 -10.87
CA GLU A 111 1.77 5.05 -12.16
C GLU A 111 0.73 6.17 -12.01
N ASP A 112 0.22 6.44 -10.79
CA ASP A 112 -0.68 7.57 -10.47
C ASP A 112 -0.09 8.45 -9.36
N ASN A 113 1.08 9.03 -9.63
CA ASN A 113 1.75 10.02 -8.77
C ASN A 113 1.85 9.63 -7.29
N LEU A 114 2.02 8.34 -6.97
CA LEU A 114 2.05 7.83 -5.60
C LEU A 114 0.78 8.16 -4.81
N SER A 115 -0.37 8.14 -5.48
CA SER A 115 -1.67 8.11 -4.81
C SER A 115 -1.84 6.84 -4.00
N ILE A 116 -2.77 6.88 -3.05
CA ILE A 116 -2.97 5.81 -2.08
C ILE A 116 -4.21 5.00 -2.45
N TRP A 117 -4.00 3.71 -2.53
CA TRP A 117 -5.00 2.75 -2.91
C TRP A 117 -5.13 1.65 -1.87
N GLU A 118 -6.34 1.13 -1.77
CA GLU A 118 -6.66 -0.04 -0.98
C GLU A 118 -6.88 -1.26 -1.88
N TYR A 119 -6.60 -2.44 -1.33
CA TYR A 119 -6.77 -3.73 -1.97
C TYR A 119 -7.52 -4.67 -1.03
N TRP A 120 -8.71 -5.12 -1.43
CA TRP A 120 -9.55 -6.01 -0.64
C TRP A 120 -9.14 -7.46 -0.85
N LEU A 121 -8.78 -8.18 0.21
CA LEU A 121 -8.32 -9.56 0.10
C LEU A 121 -9.43 -10.56 -0.29
N ASP A 122 -10.69 -10.20 -0.01
CA ASP A 122 -11.85 -11.06 -0.25
C ASP A 122 -12.09 -11.32 -1.74
N ASP A 123 -12.11 -10.26 -2.56
CA ASP A 123 -12.39 -10.33 -3.99
C ASP A 123 -11.22 -9.88 -4.88
N GLY A 124 -10.19 -9.27 -4.30
CA GLY A 124 -9.02 -8.75 -5.01
C GLY A 124 -9.26 -7.42 -5.72
N SER A 125 -10.37 -6.74 -5.47
CA SER A 125 -10.67 -5.41 -6.02
C SER A 125 -9.88 -4.31 -5.31
N ILE A 126 -9.81 -3.15 -5.96
CA ILE A 126 -9.06 -1.98 -5.46
C ILE A 126 -9.92 -0.72 -5.42
N GLY A 127 -9.47 0.27 -4.66
CA GLY A 127 -10.08 1.60 -4.65
C GLY A 127 -9.09 2.67 -4.24
N LYS A 128 -9.26 3.88 -4.77
CA LYS A 128 -8.42 5.03 -4.43
C LYS A 128 -8.98 5.71 -3.19
N ILE A 129 -8.14 5.92 -2.18
CA ILE A 129 -8.57 6.47 -0.88
C ILE A 129 -8.01 7.87 -0.57
N ALA A 130 -6.88 8.22 -1.19
CA ALA A 130 -6.24 9.53 -1.06
C ALA A 130 -5.39 9.86 -2.31
N ASP A 131 -5.25 11.15 -2.61
CA ASP A 131 -4.43 11.59 -3.74
C ASP A 131 -2.93 11.52 -3.45
N ASN A 132 -2.54 11.53 -2.18
CA ASN A 132 -1.15 11.41 -1.73
C ASN A 132 -1.11 11.05 -0.23
N PHE A 133 0.08 10.73 0.27
CA PHE A 133 0.28 10.38 1.68
C PHE A 133 0.10 11.56 2.64
N ASP A 134 0.36 12.79 2.20
CA ASP A 134 0.22 13.98 3.05
C ASP A 134 -1.26 14.21 3.45
N GLU A 135 -2.20 13.86 2.57
CA GLU A 135 -3.64 13.88 2.90
C GLU A 135 -3.93 13.00 4.12
N ILE A 136 -3.37 11.78 4.16
CA ILE A 136 -3.56 10.85 5.27
C ILE A 136 -3.05 11.44 6.58
N LEU A 137 -1.85 12.03 6.58
CA LEU A 137 -1.27 12.62 7.78
C LEU A 137 -1.95 13.92 8.23
N SER A 138 -2.45 14.70 7.27
CA SER A 138 -3.09 15.99 7.58
C SER A 138 -4.46 15.81 8.25
N ILE A 139 -5.15 14.73 7.90
CA ILE A 139 -6.48 14.39 8.41
C ILE A 139 -6.37 13.45 9.59
N GLY A 140 -5.32 12.62 9.62
CA GLY A 140 -5.24 11.53 10.57
C GLY A 140 -4.71 11.92 11.93
N GLU A 141 -5.32 11.33 12.95
CA GLU A 141 -4.80 11.36 14.31
C GLU A 141 -3.81 10.20 14.48
N ILE A 142 -2.56 10.54 14.79
CA ILE A 142 -1.52 9.55 15.08
C ILE A 142 -1.65 9.14 16.54
N SER A 143 -2.01 7.89 16.77
CA SER A 143 -2.01 7.27 18.09
C SER A 143 -0.77 6.38 18.23
N ASP A 144 0.33 6.97 18.73
CA ASP A 144 1.55 6.27 19.15
C ASP A 144 1.36 5.83 20.63
N PHE A 145 1.92 4.76 21.22
CA PHE A 145 3.35 4.42 21.37
C PHE A 145 3.56 2.99 21.90
N GLU A 146 4.44 2.20 21.26
CA GLU A 146 5.58 1.45 21.88
C GLU A 146 6.62 0.98 20.84
#